data_AF-A0A7W1E7U6-F1
#
_entry.id   AF-A0A7W1E7U6-F1
#
_cell.length_a   1.000
_cell.length_b   1.000
_cell.length_c   1.000
_cell.angle_alpha   90.00
_cell.angle_beta   90.00
_cell.angle_gamma   90.00
#
_symmetry.space_group_name_H-M   'P 1'
#
loop_
_entity.id
_entity.type
_entity.pdbx_description
1 polymer ?
#
loop_
_entity_poly.entity_id
_entity_poly.type
_entity_poly.pdbx_seq_one_letter_code
_entity_poly.pdbx_strand_id
1 'polypeptide(L)'
;MTNDSGSPRKAVKRGFTLAEVLVTLAIIAVMAAVLLPSLNSQLAKGDAGRVAQDLTNIQTGAQAYISDVHRYPASMTQLTTVMSGTPTDLLGSTIPSGLIGKWKGPYVAKDVVSATSVGTISTAFTKVTNTPGNGVDYLAISITGISTADWIRLEDILDEGYSSSTASTTGLVRYNVPSTTVTYFALPIQ
;
A
#
# COMPACT_ATOMS: atom_id res chain seq x y z
N MET A 1 -66.45 -44.75 -31.19
CA MET A 1 -65.81 -43.95 -30.12
C MET A 1 -64.64 -44.77 -29.57
N THR A 2 -63.44 -44.60 -30.11
CA THR A 2 -62.23 -45.33 -29.71
C THR A 2 -61.48 -44.54 -28.64
N ASN A 3 -61.42 -45.09 -27.43
CA ASN A 3 -60.78 -44.47 -26.27
C ASN A 3 -59.25 -44.69 -26.36
N ASP A 4 -58.50 -43.69 -26.81
CA ASP A 4 -57.02 -43.69 -26.76
C ASP A 4 -56.56 -43.48 -25.32
N SER A 5 -56.16 -44.58 -24.69
CA SER A 5 -55.68 -44.61 -23.31
C SER A 5 -54.17 -44.41 -23.31
N GLY A 6 -53.74 -43.16 -23.52
CA GLY A 6 -52.33 -42.77 -23.43
C GLY A 6 -51.78 -42.98 -22.03
N SER A 7 -51.02 -44.07 -21.83
CA SER A 7 -50.38 -44.40 -20.56
C SER A 7 -49.37 -43.30 -20.16
N PRO A 8 -49.45 -42.73 -18.94
CA PRO A 8 -48.57 -41.65 -18.52
C PRO A 8 -47.15 -42.19 -18.37
N ARG A 9 -46.23 -41.71 -19.21
CA ARG A 9 -44.80 -42.06 -19.13
C ARG A 9 -44.23 -41.51 -17.82
N LYS A 10 -43.96 -42.37 -16.84
CA LYS A 10 -43.20 -42.03 -15.63
C LYS A 10 -41.84 -41.47 -16.04
N ALA A 11 -41.63 -40.17 -15.84
CA ALA A 11 -40.31 -39.56 -15.94
C ALA A 11 -39.43 -40.15 -14.84
N VAL A 12 -38.44 -40.96 -15.21
CA VAL A 12 -37.43 -41.50 -14.28
C VAL A 12 -36.61 -40.32 -13.77
N LYS A 13 -36.79 -39.95 -12.50
CA LYS A 13 -35.92 -38.98 -11.84
C LYS A 13 -34.54 -39.60 -11.68
N ARG A 14 -33.59 -39.15 -12.50
CA ARG A 14 -32.17 -39.51 -12.36
C ARG A 14 -31.61 -38.78 -11.14
N GLY A 15 -31.21 -39.53 -10.12
CA GLY A 15 -30.49 -39.03 -8.96
C GLY A 15 -28.99 -38.92 -9.24
N PHE A 16 -28.30 -38.04 -8.51
CA PHE A 16 -26.85 -37.88 -8.57
C PHE A 16 -26.16 -39.15 -8.08
N THR A 17 -25.17 -39.66 -8.83
CA THR A 17 -24.40 -40.83 -8.39
C THR A 17 -23.27 -40.42 -7.43
N LEU A 18 -22.90 -41.30 -6.49
CA LEU A 18 -21.72 -41.09 -5.63
C LEU A 18 -20.43 -40.92 -6.45
N ALA A 19 -20.32 -41.64 -7.56
CA ALA A 19 -19.19 -41.55 -8.47
C ALA A 19 -19.10 -40.17 -9.14
N GLU A 20 -20.23 -39.57 -9.54
CA GLU A 20 -20.25 -38.20 -10.07
C GLU A 20 -19.76 -37.18 -9.05
N VAL A 21 -20.25 -37.25 -7.81
CA VAL A 21 -19.78 -36.36 -6.74
C VAL A 21 -18.28 -36.54 -6.50
N LEU A 22 -17.80 -37.79 -6.47
CA LEU A 22 -16.39 -38.11 -6.22
C LEU A 22 -15.47 -37.55 -7.31
N VAL A 23 -15.82 -37.75 -8.58
CA VAL A 23 -15.01 -37.21 -9.70
C VAL A 23 -15.04 -35.69 -9.71
N THR A 24 -16.18 -35.04 -9.46
CA THR A 24 -16.23 -33.57 -9.39
C THR A 24 -15.37 -33.01 -8.26
N LEU A 25 -15.41 -33.60 -7.07
CA LEU A 25 -14.57 -33.16 -5.97
C LEU A 25 -13.09 -33.39 -6.28
N ALA A 26 -12.74 -34.47 -6.96
CA ALA A 26 -11.38 -34.72 -7.41
C ALA A 26 -10.88 -33.63 -8.38
N ILE A 27 -11.70 -33.23 -9.37
CA ILE A 27 -11.33 -32.18 -10.32
C ILE A 27 -11.24 -30.81 -9.62
N ILE A 28 -12.20 -30.47 -8.74
CA ILE A 28 -12.17 -29.21 -7.96
C ILE A 28 -10.91 -29.17 -7.07
N ALA A 29 -10.54 -30.28 -6.43
CA ALA A 29 -9.34 -30.35 -5.60
C ALA A 29 -8.06 -30.10 -6.40
N VAL A 30 -7.96 -30.67 -7.61
CA VAL A 30 -6.82 -30.43 -8.51
C VAL A 30 -6.78 -28.97 -8.98
N MET A 31 -7.92 -28.41 -9.38
CA MET A 31 -7.99 -26.99 -9.78
C MET A 31 -7.60 -26.07 -8.62
N ALA A 32 -8.14 -26.31 -7.42
CA ALA A 32 -7.82 -25.52 -6.23
C ALA A 32 -6.33 -25.56 -5.88
N ALA A 33 -5.69 -26.73 -5.98
CA ALA A 33 -4.27 -26.89 -5.69
C ALA A 33 -3.36 -26.01 -6.57
N VAL A 34 -3.73 -25.81 -7.85
CA VAL A 34 -2.96 -24.96 -8.79
C VAL A 34 -3.31 -23.48 -8.64
N LEU A 35 -4.55 -23.15 -8.28
CA LEU A 35 -5.03 -21.77 -8.20
C LEU A 35 -4.60 -21.05 -6.92
N LEU A 36 -4.55 -21.73 -5.78
CA LEU A 36 -4.29 -21.10 -4.47
C LEU A 36 -2.93 -20.37 -4.39
N PRO A 37 -1.80 -20.94 -4.86
CA PRO A 37 -0.52 -20.23 -4.83
C PRO A 37 -0.53 -18.96 -5.70
N SER A 38 -1.18 -19.03 -6.87
CA SER A 38 -1.32 -17.89 -7.79
C SER A 38 -2.16 -16.78 -7.17
N LEU A 39 -3.27 -17.13 -6.50
CA LEU A 39 -4.14 -16.17 -5.83
C LEU A 39 -3.40 -15.46 -4.69
N ASN A 40 -2.70 -16.19 -3.83
CA ASN A 40 -1.94 -15.59 -2.73
C ASN A 40 -0.87 -14.61 -3.22
N SER A 41 -0.19 -14.95 -4.32
CA SER A 41 0.77 -14.05 -4.97
C SER A 41 0.11 -12.78 -5.51
N GLN A 42 -1.06 -12.90 -6.14
CA GLN A 42 -1.82 -11.75 -6.65
C GLN A 42 -2.32 -10.84 -5.52
N LEU A 43 -2.81 -11.39 -4.41
CA LEU A 43 -3.23 -10.62 -3.24
C LEU A 43 -2.05 -9.85 -2.64
N ALA A 44 -0.90 -10.51 -2.42
CA ALA A 44 0.30 -9.86 -1.89
C ALA A 44 0.81 -8.73 -2.80
N LYS A 45 0.73 -8.90 -4.13
CA LYS A 45 1.04 -7.83 -5.09
C LYS A 45 0.06 -6.66 -5.01
N GLY A 46 -1.24 -6.96 -4.88
CA GLY A 46 -2.27 -5.94 -4.71
C GLY A 46 -2.06 -5.10 -3.45
N ASP A 47 -1.66 -5.75 -2.35
CA ASP A 47 -1.36 -5.09 -1.09
C ASP A 47 -0.13 -4.16 -1.20
N ALA A 48 0.96 -4.61 -1.81
CA ALA A 48 2.13 -3.76 -2.07
C ALA A 48 1.79 -2.57 -3.00
N GLY A 49 0.98 -2.81 -4.04
CA GLY A 49 0.51 -1.75 -4.94
C GLY A 49 -0.34 -0.70 -4.24
N ARG A 50 -1.18 -1.10 -3.29
CA ARG A 50 -1.95 -0.17 -2.46
C ARG A 50 -1.05 0.71 -1.61
N VAL A 51 -0.04 0.12 -0.96
CA VAL A 51 0.91 0.89 -0.13
C VAL A 51 1.72 1.87 -0.98
N ALA A 52 2.18 1.45 -2.17
CA ALA A 52 2.84 2.35 -3.11
C ALA A 52 1.94 3.54 -3.48
N GLN A 53 0.67 3.29 -3.79
CA GLN A 53 -0.30 4.35 -4.08
C GLN A 53 -0.52 5.29 -2.89
N ASP A 54 -0.62 4.76 -1.67
CA ASP A 54 -0.75 5.56 -0.45
C ASP A 54 0.48 6.46 -0.25
N LEU A 55 1.70 5.94 -0.46
CA LEU A 55 2.93 6.74 -0.39
C LEU A 55 2.95 7.89 -1.41
N THR A 56 2.55 7.64 -2.66
CA THR A 56 2.46 8.68 -3.71
C THR A 56 1.37 9.71 -3.40
N ASN A 57 0.23 9.27 -2.83
CA ASN A 57 -0.82 10.18 -2.38
C ASN A 57 -0.32 11.10 -1.25
N ILE A 58 0.43 10.54 -0.30
CA ILE A 58 1.04 11.32 0.79
C ILE A 58 2.08 12.31 0.25
N GLN A 59 2.94 11.88 -0.67
CA GLN A 59 3.93 12.75 -1.34
C GLN A 59 3.24 13.93 -2.02
N THR A 60 2.18 13.66 -2.79
CA THR A 60 1.40 14.69 -3.48
C THR A 60 0.72 15.65 -2.50
N GLY A 61 0.13 15.13 -1.41
CA GLY A 61 -0.45 15.94 -0.35
C GLY A 61 0.57 16.81 0.39
N ALA A 62 1.77 16.27 0.64
CA ALA A 62 2.88 17.02 1.22
C ALA A 62 3.35 18.15 0.30
N GLN A 63 3.38 17.91 -1.02
CA GLN A 63 3.73 18.94 -2.00
C GLN A 63 2.69 20.07 -2.02
N ALA A 64 1.39 19.74 -1.98
CA ALA A 64 0.32 20.72 -1.88
C ALA A 64 0.41 21.54 -0.58
N TYR A 65 0.68 20.87 0.56
CA TYR A 65 0.91 21.53 1.84
C TYR A 65 2.07 22.53 1.78
N ILE A 66 3.19 22.14 1.17
CA ILE A 66 4.37 23.02 1.02
C ILE A 66 4.00 24.23 0.16
N SER A 67 3.21 24.05 -0.90
CA SER A 67 2.76 25.17 -1.76
C SER A 67 1.92 26.19 -0.99
N ASP A 68 1.11 25.77 -0.03
CA ASP A 68 0.23 26.67 0.72
C ASP A 68 0.93 27.26 1.96
N VAL A 69 1.50 26.40 2.80
CA VAL A 69 2.06 26.76 4.11
C VAL A 69 3.52 27.19 4.00
N HIS A 70 4.21 26.94 2.88
CA HIS A 70 5.62 27.28 2.64
C HIS A 70 6.57 26.65 3.68
N ARG A 71 6.20 25.47 4.19
CA ARG A 71 6.94 24.70 5.20
C ARG A 71 6.82 23.22 4.88
N TYR A 72 7.84 22.45 5.23
CA TYR A 72 7.79 20.99 5.13
C TYR A 72 6.98 20.43 6.31
N PRO A 73 6.00 19.55 6.08
CA PRO A 73 5.24 18.94 7.16
C PRO A 73 6.15 18.00 7.96
N ALA A 74 6.09 18.09 9.29
CA ALA A 74 6.73 17.18 10.23
C ALA A 74 5.92 15.90 10.48
N SER A 75 4.59 15.93 10.27
CA SER A 75 3.72 14.77 10.49
C SER A 75 2.51 14.73 9.58
N MET A 76 1.92 13.54 9.44
CA MET A 76 0.67 13.29 8.72
C MET A 76 -0.48 14.16 9.23
N THR A 77 -0.51 14.47 10.51
CA THR A 77 -1.55 15.31 11.14
C THR A 77 -1.62 16.70 10.52
N GLN A 78 -0.49 17.26 10.09
CA GLN A 78 -0.45 18.57 9.42
C GLN A 78 -1.04 18.53 8.01
N LEU A 79 -1.11 17.34 7.40
CA LEU A 79 -1.74 17.12 6.11
C LEU A 79 -3.25 16.93 6.23
N THR A 80 -3.73 16.35 7.33
CA THR A 80 -5.15 16.01 7.51
C THR A 80 -5.94 17.04 8.30
N THR A 81 -5.29 17.81 9.18
CA THR A 81 -5.94 18.74 10.09
C THR A 81 -5.21 20.07 10.16
N VAL A 82 -5.98 21.14 10.38
CA VAL A 82 -5.41 22.47 10.60
C VAL A 82 -4.59 22.46 11.89
N MET A 83 -3.41 23.09 11.84
CA MET A 83 -2.51 23.14 12.99
C MET A 83 -3.01 24.12 14.06
N SER A 84 -2.78 23.77 15.32
CA SER A 84 -3.09 24.62 16.49
C SER A 84 -1.85 24.79 17.39
N GLY A 85 -1.82 25.85 18.20
CA GLY A 85 -0.74 26.11 19.15
C GLY A 85 0.53 26.61 18.45
N THR A 86 1.68 26.02 18.81
CA THR A 86 3.01 26.38 18.29
C THR A 86 3.59 25.22 17.47
N PRO A 87 3.01 24.89 16.30
CA PRO A 87 3.47 23.78 15.49
C PRO A 87 4.87 24.05 14.94
N THR A 88 5.66 22.99 14.76
CA THR A 88 6.95 23.04 14.09
C THR A 88 6.88 22.37 12.71
N ASP A 89 7.75 22.79 11.81
CA ASP A 89 7.99 22.11 10.54
C ASP A 89 8.94 20.92 10.73
N LEU A 90 9.18 20.18 9.65
CA LEU A 90 10.10 19.03 9.64
C LEU A 90 11.53 19.39 10.11
N LEU A 91 11.94 20.64 9.92
CA LEU A 91 13.27 21.14 10.24
C LEU A 91 13.35 21.69 11.68
N GLY A 92 12.28 21.57 12.46
CA GLY A 92 12.21 22.03 13.85
C GLY A 92 11.92 23.54 14.01
N SER A 93 11.65 24.26 12.91
CA SER A 93 11.29 25.68 12.99
C SER A 93 9.81 25.85 13.29
N THR A 94 9.48 26.79 14.20
CA THR A 94 8.08 27.13 14.49
C THR A 94 7.41 27.72 13.25
N ILE A 95 6.19 27.25 12.95
CA ILE A 95 5.37 27.74 11.85
C ILE A 95 4.58 28.97 12.36
N PRO A 96 4.81 30.18 11.82
CA PRO A 96 4.09 31.38 12.25
C PRO A 96 2.59 31.28 11.95
N SER A 97 1.75 31.93 12.77
CA SER A 97 0.29 31.95 12.61
C SER A 97 -0.17 32.42 11.22
N GLY A 98 0.55 33.36 10.60
CA GLY A 98 0.27 33.80 9.24
C GLY A 98 0.42 32.70 8.17
N LEU A 99 1.30 31.72 8.38
CA LEU A 99 1.42 30.55 7.50
C LEU A 99 0.39 29.47 7.85
N ILE A 100 0.03 29.32 9.13
CA ILE A 100 -1.06 28.44 9.55
C ILE A 100 -2.37 28.88 8.88
N GLY A 101 -2.64 30.19 8.81
CA GLY A 101 -3.81 30.75 8.13
C GLY A 101 -3.84 30.54 6.61
N LYS A 102 -2.74 30.08 5.99
CA LYS A 102 -2.70 29.69 4.58
C LYS A 102 -3.08 28.23 4.34
N TRP A 103 -3.27 27.44 5.39
CA TRP A 103 -3.65 26.04 5.27
C TRP A 103 -5.03 25.90 4.59
N LYS A 104 -5.12 25.06 3.55
CA LYS A 104 -6.34 24.81 2.76
C LYS A 104 -6.70 23.33 2.66
N GLY A 105 -6.15 22.50 3.54
CA GLY A 105 -6.36 21.06 3.53
C GLY A 105 -7.82 20.64 3.83
N PRO A 106 -8.08 19.34 3.98
CA PRO A 106 -7.10 18.26 4.08
C PRO A 106 -6.40 17.97 2.74
N TYR A 107 -5.08 17.79 2.79
CA TYR A 107 -4.24 17.47 1.61
C TYR A 107 -4.13 15.97 1.35
N VAL A 108 -4.48 15.15 2.35
CA VAL A 108 -4.60 13.69 2.25
C VAL A 108 -5.88 13.26 2.96
N ALA A 109 -6.42 12.10 2.61
CA ALA A 109 -7.59 11.58 3.30
C ALA A 109 -7.33 11.44 4.81
N LYS A 110 -8.32 11.76 5.65
CA LYS A 110 -8.19 11.62 7.11
C LYS A 110 -7.93 10.18 7.59
N ASP A 111 -8.28 9.20 6.74
CA ASP A 111 -8.18 7.76 7.03
C ASP A 111 -6.96 7.13 6.34
N VAL A 112 -5.83 7.85 6.20
CA VAL A 112 -4.57 7.18 5.79
C VAL A 112 -4.28 6.08 6.80
N VAL A 113 -4.39 4.83 6.34
CA VAL A 113 -4.29 3.67 7.21
C VAL A 113 -2.81 3.47 7.54
N SER A 114 -2.41 3.85 8.76
CA SER A 114 -1.04 3.64 9.20
C SER A 114 -0.67 2.16 9.27
N ALA A 115 -1.61 1.26 9.59
CA ALA A 115 -1.37 -0.19 9.62
C ALA A 115 -1.87 -0.88 8.35
N THR A 116 -0.95 -1.39 7.54
CA THR A 116 -1.26 -2.08 6.27
C THR A 116 -0.93 -3.57 6.41
N SER A 117 -1.38 -4.41 5.46
CA SER A 117 -0.98 -5.82 5.40
C SER A 117 0.51 -6.02 5.06
N VAL A 118 1.18 -4.97 4.60
CA VAL A 118 2.60 -4.92 4.20
C VAL A 118 3.49 -4.43 5.35
N GLY A 119 2.96 -3.60 6.25
CA GLY A 119 3.73 -2.94 7.32
C GLY A 119 3.02 -1.69 7.85
N THR A 120 3.69 -0.95 8.73
CA THR A 120 3.12 0.27 9.33
C THR A 120 3.76 1.52 8.76
N ILE A 121 2.98 2.35 8.05
CA ILE A 121 3.40 3.68 7.59
C ILE A 121 3.47 4.61 8.81
N SER A 122 4.66 5.15 9.06
CA SER A 122 4.91 6.14 10.10
C SER A 122 4.10 7.41 9.85
N THR A 123 3.47 7.93 10.91
CA THR A 123 2.78 9.23 10.87
C THR A 123 3.75 10.40 11.03
N ALA A 124 4.98 10.17 11.48
CA ALA A 124 6.04 11.18 11.54
C ALA A 124 6.88 11.12 10.26
N PHE A 125 7.08 12.29 9.65
CA PHE A 125 8.03 12.46 8.57
C PHE A 125 9.43 12.67 9.13
N THR A 126 10.44 12.27 8.37
CA THR A 126 11.84 12.41 8.77
C THR A 126 12.64 13.11 7.69
N LYS A 127 13.66 13.87 8.11
CA LYS A 127 14.65 14.41 7.18
C LYS A 127 15.72 13.34 6.96
N VAL A 128 15.94 12.93 5.71
CA VAL A 128 16.96 11.93 5.37
C VAL A 128 17.81 12.43 4.22
N THR A 129 19.13 12.43 4.40
CA THR A 129 20.08 12.75 3.33
C THR A 129 20.28 11.55 2.42
N ASN A 130 20.14 11.73 1.11
CA ASN A 130 20.34 10.68 0.12
C ASN A 130 21.84 10.40 -0.12
N THR A 131 22.46 9.61 0.76
CA THR A 131 23.85 9.11 0.62
C THR A 131 23.88 7.58 0.47
N PRO A 132 24.66 6.99 -0.45
CA PRO A 132 25.68 7.58 -1.33
C PRO A 132 25.16 8.23 -2.63
N GLY A 133 23.85 8.51 -2.74
CA GLY A 133 23.25 9.14 -3.93
C GLY A 133 23.62 10.61 -4.13
N ASN A 134 22.62 11.47 -4.32
CA ASN A 134 22.85 12.88 -4.70
C ASN A 134 23.22 13.81 -3.53
N GLY A 135 23.27 13.32 -2.28
CA GLY A 135 23.57 14.12 -1.10
C GLY A 135 22.49 15.15 -0.73
N VAL A 136 21.34 15.12 -1.39
CA VAL A 136 20.21 16.03 -1.12
C VAL A 136 19.43 15.52 0.10
N ASP A 137 18.97 16.44 0.95
CA ASP A 137 18.05 16.13 2.04
C ASP A 137 16.64 15.91 1.47
N TYR A 138 15.93 14.90 1.96
CA TYR A 138 14.56 14.60 1.58
C TYR A 138 13.65 14.59 2.79
N LEU A 139 12.41 15.01 2.57
CA LEU A 139 11.29 14.58 3.39
C LEU A 139 11.04 13.11 3.06
N ALA A 140 11.20 12.26 4.06
CA ALA A 140 11.07 10.83 3.93
C ALA A 140 9.93 10.26 4.77
N ILE A 141 9.34 9.19 4.24
CA ILE A 141 8.28 8.41 4.88
C ILE A 141 8.87 7.05 5.24
N SER A 142 8.69 6.61 6.48
CA SER A 142 9.17 5.31 6.93
C SER A 142 8.04 4.30 7.04
N ILE A 143 8.27 3.07 6.61
CA ILE A 143 7.39 1.91 6.81
C ILE A 143 8.14 0.92 7.70
N THR A 144 7.56 0.50 8.81
CA THR A 144 8.18 -0.48 9.73
C THR A 144 7.46 -1.83 9.69
N GLY A 145 8.18 -2.90 10.04
CA GLY A 145 7.60 -4.25 10.13
C GLY A 145 7.30 -4.88 8.77
N ILE A 146 7.96 -4.44 7.71
CA ILE A 146 7.79 -5.00 6.35
C ILE A 146 8.64 -6.25 6.17
N SER A 147 8.06 -7.29 5.55
CA SER A 147 8.79 -8.50 5.20
C SER A 147 9.74 -8.24 4.03
N THR A 148 10.81 -9.05 3.91
CA THR A 148 11.73 -8.93 2.77
C THR A 148 11.06 -9.18 1.42
N ALA A 149 10.05 -10.06 1.38
CA ALA A 149 9.30 -10.34 0.16
C ALA A 149 8.40 -9.17 -0.25
N ASP A 150 7.77 -8.50 0.72
CA ASP A 150 6.93 -7.34 0.46
C ASP A 150 7.76 -6.11 0.12
N TRP A 151 8.95 -5.96 0.73
CA TRP A 151 9.93 -4.96 0.33
C TRP A 151 10.27 -5.06 -1.16
N ILE A 152 10.65 -6.24 -1.63
CA ILE A 152 11.02 -6.45 -3.04
C ILE A 152 9.86 -6.08 -3.97
N ARG A 153 8.61 -6.42 -3.60
CA ARG A 153 7.44 -6.04 -4.39
C ARG A 153 7.21 -4.53 -4.41
N LEU A 154 7.36 -3.88 -3.26
CA LEU A 154 7.17 -2.43 -3.13
C LEU A 154 8.24 -1.67 -3.90
N GLU A 155 9.49 -2.14 -3.86
CA GLU A 155 10.62 -1.58 -4.61
C GLU A 155 10.46 -1.73 -6.12
N ASP A 156 10.01 -2.89 -6.60
CA ASP A 156 9.67 -3.12 -8.02
C ASP A 156 8.61 -2.12 -8.52
N ILE A 157 7.61 -1.81 -7.68
CA ILE A 157 6.52 -0.87 -8.02
C ILE A 157 6.99 0.59 -7.99
N LEU A 158 7.84 0.98 -7.04
CA LEU A 158 8.23 2.37 -6.82
C LEU A 158 9.52 2.79 -7.55
N ASP A 159 10.40 1.85 -7.85
CA ASP A 159 11.78 2.11 -8.30
C ASP A 159 12.27 1.10 -9.36
N GLU A 160 11.34 0.43 -10.05
CA GLU A 160 11.58 -0.42 -11.23
C GLU A 160 12.61 -1.55 -11.03
N GLY A 161 12.86 -1.99 -9.80
CA GLY A 161 13.63 -3.22 -9.52
C GLY A 161 15.15 -3.07 -9.46
N TYR A 162 15.67 -1.87 -9.15
CA TYR A 162 17.11 -1.58 -9.11
C TYR A 162 17.86 -2.27 -7.94
N SER A 163 17.17 -2.78 -6.90
CA SER A 163 17.82 -3.47 -5.77
C SER A 163 17.03 -4.66 -5.23
N SER A 164 17.30 -5.83 -5.80
CA SER A 164 16.91 -7.15 -5.25
C SER A 164 17.67 -7.54 -3.98
N SER A 165 18.45 -6.62 -3.39
CA SER A 165 19.31 -6.91 -2.25
C SER A 165 18.74 -6.34 -0.96
N THR A 166 19.01 -7.03 0.14
CA THR A 166 18.61 -6.71 1.51
C THR A 166 19.11 -5.35 2.02
N ALA A 167 19.84 -4.58 1.21
CA ALA A 167 20.24 -3.20 1.46
C ALA A 167 20.32 -2.41 0.14
N SER A 168 19.25 -1.69 -0.20
CA SER A 168 19.30 -0.74 -1.33
C SER A 168 20.05 0.53 -0.92
N THR A 169 21.11 0.86 -1.65
CA THR A 169 21.92 2.08 -1.46
C THR A 169 21.64 3.15 -2.53
N THR A 170 20.72 2.88 -3.44
CA THR A 170 20.40 3.73 -4.60
C THR A 170 18.89 3.80 -4.79
N GLY A 171 18.42 4.87 -5.44
CA GLY A 171 17.00 5.01 -5.79
C GLY A 171 16.16 5.77 -4.75
N LEU A 172 14.84 5.76 -4.96
CA LEU A 172 13.85 6.51 -4.16
C LEU A 172 13.42 5.77 -2.90
N VAL A 173 13.79 4.50 -2.74
CA VAL A 173 13.40 3.70 -1.59
C VAL A 173 14.61 2.95 -1.04
N ARG A 174 14.72 2.90 0.30
CA ARG A 174 15.82 2.19 0.97
C ARG A 174 15.32 1.26 2.05
N TYR A 175 15.87 0.06 2.06
CA TYR A 175 15.61 -0.92 3.10
C TYR A 175 16.78 -1.00 4.07
N ASN A 176 16.47 -0.88 5.37
CA ASN A 176 17.45 -0.98 6.44
C ASN A 176 17.30 -2.32 7.16
N VAL A 177 18.39 -3.09 7.18
CA VAL A 177 18.52 -4.29 8.01
C VAL A 177 19.45 -4.04 9.19
N PRO A 178 19.07 -4.48 10.41
CA PRO A 178 18.02 -5.46 10.72
C PRO A 178 16.64 -4.88 11.06
N SER A 179 16.41 -3.58 10.96
CA SER A 179 15.20 -2.93 11.52
C SER A 179 13.89 -3.17 10.74
N THR A 180 13.89 -3.95 9.66
CA THR A 180 12.71 -4.18 8.79
C THR A 180 12.00 -2.89 8.43
N THR A 181 12.80 -1.82 8.21
CA THR A 181 12.29 -0.48 7.97
C THR A 181 12.64 -0.07 6.56
N VAL A 182 11.63 0.40 5.84
CA VAL A 182 11.74 0.98 4.52
C VAL A 182 11.61 2.50 4.64
N THR A 183 12.49 3.23 3.98
CA THR A 183 12.48 4.69 3.91
C THR A 183 12.23 5.09 2.47
N TYR A 184 11.13 5.79 2.22
CA TYR A 184 10.76 6.35 0.93
C TYR A 184 11.12 7.84 0.89
N PHE A 185 11.96 8.23 -0.07
CA PHE A 185 12.45 9.59 -0.28
C PHE A 185 11.42 10.39 -1.09
N ALA A 186 10.41 10.93 -0.41
CA ALA A 186 9.23 11.49 -1.04
C ALA A 186 9.51 12.84 -1.74
N LEU A 187 10.05 13.84 -1.05
CA LEU A 187 10.27 15.18 -1.63
C LEU A 187 11.65 15.70 -1.29
N PRO A 188 12.40 16.27 -2.26
CA PRO A 188 13.67 16.93 -1.96
C PRO A 188 13.42 18.20 -1.15
N ILE A 189 14.31 18.45 -0.20
CA ILE A 189 14.34 19.64 0.63
C ILE A 189 15.34 20.61 -0.01
N GLN A 190 14.83 21.80 -0.34
CA GLN A 190 15.59 22.93 -0.88
C GLN A 190 15.96 23.92 0.22
#